data_AF-A0A0L1ISE5-F1
#
_entry.id   AF-A0A0L1ISE5-F1
#
_cell.length_a   1.000
_cell.length_b   1.000
_cell.length_c   1.000
_cell.angle_alpha   90.00
_cell.angle_beta   90.00
_cell.angle_gamma   90.00
#
_symmetry.space_group_name_H-M   'P 1'
#
loop_
_entity.id
_entity.type
_entity.pdbx_description
1 polymer ?
#
loop_
_entity_poly.entity_id
_entity_poly.type
_entity_poly.pdbx_seq_one_letter_code
_entity_poly.pdbx_strand_id
1 'polypeptide(L)'
;MSQAHTDQMRAREESGALARPITQYPRSSSSLLTSELIQNDIVDIQLLEPLLQYFVQNFHPYLPIVPSHLSSLDNITQSWAKETFLLTAVLTVATKDRVGLESLHTRISQYMEKLLLRVVLGAASVRHVGSVEGLLLLAEWVPHISAEECARDAAANNGPSHQVQVTPEESVSWNLIGLAVRQAYLLHLERYSFRGECKDEDELEYHRNRLAWIFTYLADRQISIQMGQAFWCRGPGLSTRFTIDDYPYLRPQKGNGVDYASFVQAQVELTTIFGNIHDILYASKTRTVQLMLMGDYTKYLDDSSKALAMWKEAWANVDLPHYLSGLLCLQFEYLRLYINAFAFQAVLYRTPKSPAGCDSGKSSYFPYSVMASADGRHIYIAIDAAKSVLKYLMERLNPTQHLRYIPVRFYLYEIHASVFLFKALTVGALNSEEHQTCTTLVRQFISMLKSAATSPSHIASRYGKLLTSLWFQGQTTPDTTDAFVESRHSAQNLLPSPIDLDDFTNPSMIGSTNSFQDDFPTQQVLPLLEPTEALECPDVFLSNLPFLRGGFPDLDTHGVGQLLTDL
;
A
#
# COMPACT_ATOMS: atom_id res chain seq x y z
N MET A 1 -50.00 -29.13 39.88
CA MET A 1 -48.69 -29.12 40.55
C MET A 1 -47.53 -28.93 39.55
N SER A 2 -47.61 -27.94 38.65
CA SER A 2 -46.45 -27.60 37.78
C SER A 2 -46.27 -26.10 37.51
N GLN A 3 -47.11 -25.25 38.11
CA GLN A 3 -46.93 -23.78 38.09
C GLN A 3 -46.43 -23.21 39.43
N ALA A 4 -46.52 -23.96 40.53
CA ALA A 4 -46.09 -23.47 41.85
C ALA A 4 -44.56 -23.57 42.09
N HIS A 5 -43.83 -24.29 41.24
CA HIS A 5 -42.38 -24.50 41.41
C HIS A 5 -41.53 -23.44 40.70
N THR A 6 -42.11 -22.75 39.71
CA THR A 6 -41.43 -21.71 38.92
C THR A 6 -41.42 -20.36 39.64
N ASP A 7 -42.47 -20.06 40.41
CA ASP A 7 -42.56 -18.81 41.19
C ASP A 7 -41.70 -18.85 42.47
N GLN A 8 -41.40 -20.03 43.03
CA GLN A 8 -40.49 -20.16 44.18
C GLN A 8 -39.01 -20.03 43.82
N MET A 9 -38.62 -20.26 42.55
CA MET A 9 -37.25 -19.96 42.09
C MET A 9 -37.06 -18.47 41.80
N ARG A 10 -38.10 -17.78 41.32
CA ARG A 10 -38.03 -16.34 41.02
C ARG A 10 -37.99 -15.46 42.28
N ALA A 11 -38.62 -15.89 43.37
CA ALA A 11 -38.62 -15.16 44.64
C ALA A 11 -37.35 -15.33 45.49
N ARG A 12 -36.43 -16.24 45.12
CA ARG A 12 -35.15 -16.45 45.85
C ARG A 12 -33.96 -15.67 45.28
N GLU A 13 -34.09 -15.09 44.09
CA GLU A 13 -33.05 -14.21 43.50
C GLU A 13 -33.24 -12.73 43.87
N GLU A 14 -34.41 -12.31 44.36
CA GLU A 14 -34.68 -10.89 44.67
C GLU A 14 -34.36 -10.45 46.11
N SER A 15 -33.89 -11.35 46.99
CA SER A 15 -33.63 -11.01 48.42
C SER A 15 -32.13 -10.83 48.77
N GLY A 16 -31.26 -10.62 47.78
CA GLY A 16 -29.80 -10.53 47.97
C GLY A 16 -29.15 -9.18 47.67
N ALA A 17 -29.90 -8.14 47.33
CA ALA A 17 -29.36 -6.82 46.95
C ALA A 17 -29.35 -5.85 48.15
N LEU A 18 -28.53 -6.14 49.16
CA LEU A 18 -28.13 -5.14 50.14
C LEU A 18 -27.24 -4.11 49.44
N ALA A 19 -27.77 -2.89 49.34
CA ALA A 19 -27.14 -1.70 48.76
C ALA A 19 -25.68 -1.56 49.23
N ARG A 20 -24.74 -1.82 48.32
CA ARG A 20 -23.35 -1.40 48.49
C ARG A 20 -23.29 0.12 48.26
N PRO A 21 -22.64 0.89 49.15
CA PRO A 21 -22.55 2.33 48.96
C PRO A 21 -21.81 2.61 47.66
N ILE A 22 -22.44 3.45 46.83
CA ILE A 22 -21.84 4.02 45.61
C ILE A 22 -20.67 4.89 46.07
N THR A 23 -19.48 4.32 46.11
CA THR A 23 -18.23 5.08 46.13
C THR A 23 -18.14 5.76 44.77
N GLN A 24 -18.59 7.01 44.71
CA GLN A 24 -18.24 7.92 43.62
C GLN A 24 -16.71 8.03 43.59
N TYR A 25 -16.07 7.31 42.67
CA TYR A 25 -14.69 7.60 42.30
C TYR A 25 -14.66 9.05 41.78
N PRO A 26 -13.75 9.91 42.27
CA PRO A 26 -13.62 11.24 41.73
C PRO A 26 -13.27 11.10 40.24
N ARG A 27 -14.06 11.75 39.36
CA ARG A 27 -13.72 11.92 37.95
C ARG A 27 -12.41 12.70 37.90
N SER A 28 -11.28 12.00 37.85
CA SER A 28 -10.01 12.63 37.51
C SER A 28 -10.15 13.11 36.07
N SER A 29 -10.19 14.43 35.89
CA SER A 29 -10.12 15.06 34.58
C SER A 29 -8.74 14.75 33.99
N SER A 30 -8.66 13.67 33.23
CA SER A 30 -7.47 13.28 32.47
C SER A 30 -7.07 14.44 31.57
N SER A 31 -5.87 14.98 31.78
CA SER A 31 -5.32 16.07 30.97
C SER A 31 -4.19 15.53 30.12
N LEU A 32 -4.08 15.99 28.88
CA LEU A 32 -2.99 15.62 27.99
C LEU A 32 -1.62 16.01 28.57
N LEU A 33 -1.57 17.02 29.44
CA LEU A 33 -0.37 17.42 30.18
C LEU A 33 0.20 16.30 31.06
N THR A 34 -0.62 15.32 31.43
CA THR A 34 -0.19 14.13 32.18
C THR A 34 0.18 12.94 31.29
N SER A 35 0.11 13.09 29.96
CA SER A 35 0.45 12.02 29.02
C SER A 35 1.95 11.79 28.95
N GLU A 36 2.36 10.53 28.78
CA GLU A 36 3.76 10.13 28.55
C GLU A 36 4.40 10.89 27.36
N LEU A 37 3.59 11.34 26.38
CA LEU A 37 4.06 12.12 25.23
C LEU A 37 4.61 13.51 25.61
N ILE A 38 3.92 14.20 26.51
CA ILE A 38 4.30 15.56 26.92
C ILE A 38 5.27 15.51 28.10
N GLN A 39 5.05 14.60 29.06
CA GLN A 39 5.91 14.49 30.24
C GLN A 39 7.35 14.07 29.92
N ASN A 40 7.53 13.22 28.91
CA ASN A 40 8.86 12.77 28.47
C ASN A 40 9.46 13.68 27.39
N ASP A 41 8.88 14.87 27.17
CA ASP A 41 9.36 15.86 26.20
C ASP A 41 9.51 15.26 24.77
N ILE A 42 8.57 14.39 24.39
CA ILE A 42 8.56 13.77 23.05
C ILE A 42 8.00 14.78 22.04
N VAL A 43 6.92 15.46 22.42
CA VAL A 43 6.25 16.47 21.59
C VAL A 43 5.91 17.70 22.42
N ASP A 44 6.32 18.87 21.93
CA ASP A 44 5.94 20.16 22.49
C ASP A 44 4.44 20.42 22.31
N ILE A 45 3.77 20.88 23.36
CA ILE A 45 2.34 21.20 23.32
C ILE A 45 2.00 22.25 22.26
N GLN A 46 2.93 23.17 21.97
CA GLN A 46 2.76 24.23 20.96
C GLN A 46 2.75 23.68 19.52
N LEU A 47 3.43 22.56 19.27
CA LEU A 47 3.48 21.94 17.95
C LEU A 47 2.27 21.04 17.68
N LEU A 48 1.51 20.72 18.72
CA LEU A 48 0.42 19.75 18.62
C LEU A 48 -0.72 20.23 17.72
N GLU A 49 -1.21 21.46 17.93
CA GLU A 49 -2.31 22.02 17.14
C GLU A 49 -1.96 22.14 15.65
N PRO A 50 -0.81 22.73 15.24
CA PRO A 50 -0.41 22.77 13.84
C PRO A 50 -0.26 21.39 13.19
N LEU A 51 0.27 20.40 13.91
CA LEU A 51 0.45 19.04 13.38
C LEU A 51 -0.89 18.32 13.20
N LEU A 52 -1.80 18.45 14.16
CA LEU A 52 -3.14 17.89 14.06
C LEU A 52 -3.94 18.56 12.93
N GLN A 53 -3.86 19.88 12.80
CA GLN A 53 -4.50 20.60 11.70
C GLN A 53 -3.96 20.14 10.34
N TYR A 54 -2.65 19.96 10.23
CA TYR A 54 -2.01 19.43 9.03
C TYR A 54 -2.50 18.01 8.69
N PHE A 55 -2.64 17.13 9.70
CA PHE A 55 -3.19 15.79 9.50
C PHE A 55 -4.65 15.82 9.03
N VAL A 56 -5.51 16.58 9.71
CA VAL A 56 -6.94 16.67 9.41
C VAL A 56 -7.19 17.23 8.01
N GLN A 57 -6.36 18.15 7.54
CA GLN A 57 -6.49 18.73 6.21
C GLN A 57 -5.99 17.80 5.10
N ASN A 58 -4.87 17.12 5.31
CA ASN A 58 -4.16 16.42 4.23
C ASN A 58 -4.36 14.91 4.22
N PHE A 59 -4.55 14.25 5.37
CA PHE A 59 -4.58 12.77 5.45
C PHE A 59 -5.96 12.22 5.80
N HIS A 60 -6.64 12.86 6.75
CA HIS A 60 -7.99 12.45 7.20
C HIS A 60 -9.02 12.30 6.06
N PRO A 61 -9.01 13.12 4.99
CA PRO A 61 -9.96 12.93 3.89
C PRO A 61 -9.86 11.57 3.19
N TYR A 62 -8.69 10.92 3.20
CA TYR A 62 -8.47 9.65 2.52
C TYR A 62 -8.77 8.42 3.39
N LEU A 63 -8.70 8.58 4.70
CA LEU A 63 -9.09 7.59 5.69
C LEU A 63 -9.78 8.28 6.88
N PRO A 64 -11.10 8.57 6.78
CA PRO A 64 -11.83 9.33 7.78
C PRO A 64 -12.19 8.44 8.99
N ILE A 65 -11.18 7.87 9.64
CA ILE A 65 -11.32 6.96 10.78
C ILE A 65 -11.25 7.70 12.13
N VAL A 66 -10.61 8.87 12.16
CA VAL A 66 -10.53 9.70 13.38
C VAL A 66 -11.91 10.28 13.70
N PRO A 67 -12.44 10.10 14.93
CA PRO A 67 -13.75 10.65 15.32
C PRO A 67 -13.86 12.17 15.14
N SER A 68 -15.05 12.64 14.74
CA SER A 68 -15.30 14.06 14.45
C SER A 68 -15.04 15.01 15.63
N HIS A 69 -15.23 14.54 16.87
CA HIS A 69 -14.97 15.33 18.08
C HIS A 69 -13.47 15.52 18.36
N LEU A 70 -12.59 14.68 17.79
CA LEU A 70 -11.14 14.86 17.83
C LEU A 70 -10.67 15.76 16.68
N SER A 71 -11.35 15.69 15.54
CA SER A 71 -11.07 16.50 14.35
C SER A 71 -11.47 17.97 14.48
N SER A 72 -12.40 18.33 15.38
CA SER A 72 -12.81 19.73 15.57
C SER A 72 -11.73 20.60 16.23
N LEU A 73 -10.68 20.00 16.79
CA LEU A 73 -9.56 20.67 17.49
C LEU A 73 -9.99 21.57 18.66
N ASP A 74 -11.27 21.55 19.02
CA ASP A 74 -11.79 22.25 20.19
C ASP A 74 -11.31 21.50 21.44
N ASN A 75 -10.55 22.20 22.30
CA ASN A 75 -10.06 21.68 23.58
C ASN A 75 -9.18 20.40 23.46
N ILE A 76 -8.13 20.49 22.63
CA ILE A 76 -7.15 19.42 22.35
C ILE A 76 -6.66 18.71 23.62
N THR A 77 -6.39 19.49 24.68
CA THR A 77 -5.85 18.97 25.94
C THR A 77 -6.76 18.01 26.69
N GLN A 78 -8.08 18.06 26.48
CA GLN A 78 -9.01 17.16 27.13
C GLN A 78 -9.43 16.02 26.18
N SER A 79 -9.72 16.35 24.92
CA SER A 79 -10.22 15.40 23.93
C SER A 79 -9.20 14.30 23.62
N TRP A 80 -7.93 14.65 23.46
CA TRP A 80 -6.86 13.69 23.13
C TRP A 80 -6.23 13.01 24.35
N ALA A 81 -6.58 13.41 25.57
CA ALA A 81 -5.94 12.92 26.80
C ALA A 81 -6.09 11.40 27.00
N LYS A 82 -7.16 10.81 26.48
CA LYS A 82 -7.45 9.37 26.57
C LYS A 82 -7.03 8.58 25.33
N GLU A 83 -6.58 9.27 24.28
CA GLU A 83 -6.35 8.72 22.95
C GLU A 83 -4.85 8.64 22.64
N THR A 84 -4.03 8.23 23.62
CA THR A 84 -2.56 8.26 23.49
C THR A 84 -2.05 7.49 22.28
N PHE A 85 -2.60 6.31 22.00
CA PHE A 85 -2.19 5.51 20.85
C PHE A 85 -2.56 6.19 19.53
N LEU A 86 -3.84 6.59 19.39
CA LEU A 86 -4.33 7.25 18.19
C LEU A 86 -3.60 8.57 17.92
N LEU A 87 -3.38 9.38 18.97
CA LEU A 87 -2.61 10.62 18.89
C LEU A 87 -1.20 10.36 18.38
N THR A 88 -0.51 9.38 18.96
CA THR A 88 0.85 9.03 18.54
C THR A 88 0.87 8.62 17.07
N ALA A 89 -0.06 7.76 16.65
CA ALA A 89 -0.19 7.32 15.27
C ALA A 89 -0.43 8.49 14.31
N VAL A 90 -1.35 9.40 14.64
CA VAL A 90 -1.63 10.61 13.86
C VAL A 90 -0.38 11.48 13.73
N LEU A 91 0.37 11.69 14.81
CA LEU A 91 1.59 12.49 14.79
C LEU A 91 2.71 11.80 14.02
N THR A 92 2.83 10.47 14.09
CA THR A 92 3.76 9.69 13.25
C THR A 92 3.48 9.94 11.78
N VAL A 93 2.21 9.90 11.35
CA VAL A 93 1.83 10.18 9.96
C VAL A 93 2.07 11.65 9.59
N ALA A 94 1.69 12.60 10.45
CA ALA A 94 1.80 14.03 10.17
C ALA A 94 3.25 14.53 10.04
N THR A 95 4.19 13.87 10.71
CA THR A 95 5.61 14.24 10.71
C THR A 95 6.44 13.47 9.68
N LYS A 96 5.89 12.40 9.08
CA LYS A 96 6.58 11.56 8.11
C LYS A 96 6.99 12.34 6.86
N ASP A 97 8.23 12.13 6.42
CA ASP A 97 8.82 12.72 5.20
C ASP A 97 8.70 14.26 5.11
N ARG A 98 8.67 14.95 6.27
CA ARG A 98 8.65 16.42 6.36
C ARG A 98 10.03 16.99 6.66
N VAL A 99 10.51 17.83 5.74
CA VAL A 99 11.76 18.57 5.90
C VAL A 99 11.70 19.44 7.16
N GLY A 100 12.73 19.33 8.01
CA GLY A 100 12.85 20.11 9.25
C GLY A 100 12.19 19.49 10.49
N LEU A 101 11.43 18.39 10.36
CA LEU A 101 10.81 17.67 11.48
C LEU A 101 11.40 16.27 11.71
N GLU A 102 12.53 15.95 11.08
CA GLU A 102 13.15 14.62 11.12
C GLU A 102 13.45 14.15 12.55
N SER A 103 14.07 14.99 13.38
CA SER A 103 14.38 14.66 14.78
C SER A 103 13.11 14.45 15.62
N LEU A 104 12.07 15.23 15.37
CA LEU A 104 10.77 15.06 16.02
C LEU A 104 10.11 13.74 15.58
N HIS A 105 10.14 13.44 14.28
CA HIS A 105 9.62 12.19 13.74
C HIS A 105 10.31 10.99 14.38
N THR A 106 11.64 11.00 14.50
CA THR A 106 12.40 9.92 15.15
C THR A 106 11.97 9.69 16.60
N ARG A 107 11.82 10.77 17.39
CA ARG A 107 11.33 10.66 18.80
C ARG A 107 9.92 10.06 18.86
N ILE A 108 9.01 10.52 18.01
CA ILE A 108 7.63 10.02 17.96
C ILE A 108 7.59 8.57 17.50
N SER A 109 8.36 8.20 16.48
CA SER A 109 8.43 6.83 15.95
C SER A 109 8.98 5.84 16.98
N GLN A 110 10.02 6.19 17.74
CA GLN A 110 10.53 5.37 18.85
C GLN A 110 9.47 5.13 19.94
N TYR A 111 8.68 6.17 20.25
CA TYR A 111 7.57 6.01 21.18
C TYR A 111 6.43 5.16 20.60
N MET A 112 6.16 5.29 19.30
CA MET A 112 5.18 4.46 18.59
C MET A 112 5.59 2.99 18.60
N GLU A 113 6.87 2.66 18.40
CA GLU A 113 7.39 1.29 18.53
C GLU A 113 7.12 0.68 19.92
N LYS A 114 7.34 1.46 20.99
CA LYS A 114 7.01 1.06 22.36
C LYS A 114 5.50 0.77 22.51
N LEU A 115 4.64 1.58 21.91
CA LEU A 115 3.19 1.36 21.92
C LEU A 115 2.78 0.13 21.10
N LEU A 116 3.41 -0.10 19.94
CA LEU A 116 3.20 -1.31 19.12
C LEU A 116 3.62 -2.57 19.90
N LEU A 117 4.74 -2.53 20.62
CA LEU A 117 5.13 -3.64 21.49
C LEU A 117 4.11 -3.89 22.61
N ARG A 118 3.52 -2.83 23.20
CA ARG A 118 2.41 -2.97 24.15
C ARG A 118 1.18 -3.65 23.53
N VAL A 119 0.89 -3.40 22.25
CA VAL A 119 -0.19 -4.10 21.50
C VAL A 119 0.16 -5.57 21.33
N VAL A 120 1.37 -5.89 20.89
CA VAL A 120 1.84 -7.28 20.70
C VAL A 120 1.77 -8.07 22.01
N LEU A 121 2.15 -7.46 23.14
CA LEU A 121 2.08 -8.06 24.48
C LEU A 121 0.66 -8.06 25.07
N GLY A 122 -0.32 -7.48 24.37
CA GLY A 122 -1.70 -7.40 24.80
C GLY A 122 -1.89 -6.56 26.08
N ALA A 123 -1.11 -5.50 26.29
CA ALA A 123 -1.21 -4.67 27.50
C ALA A 123 -2.59 -3.99 27.60
N ALA A 124 -3.16 -3.90 28.81
CA ALA A 124 -4.49 -3.33 29.02
C ALA A 124 -4.60 -1.85 28.59
N SER A 125 -3.51 -1.09 28.67
CA SER A 125 -3.48 0.34 28.32
C SER A 125 -3.75 0.62 26.84
N VAL A 126 -3.57 -0.36 25.96
CA VAL A 126 -3.84 -0.23 24.51
C VAL A 126 -5.10 -0.98 24.09
N ARG A 127 -5.84 -1.62 25.00
CA ARG A 127 -7.09 -2.34 24.68
C ARG A 127 -8.28 -1.38 24.58
N HIS A 128 -8.26 -0.53 23.57
CA HIS A 128 -9.33 0.42 23.27
C HIS A 128 -9.43 0.67 21.77
N VAL A 129 -10.57 1.18 21.31
CA VAL A 129 -10.89 1.35 19.88
C VAL A 129 -9.90 2.28 19.18
N GLY A 130 -9.44 3.34 19.85
CA GLY A 130 -8.38 4.22 19.34
C GLY A 130 -7.07 3.52 18.98
N SER A 131 -6.77 2.37 19.60
CA SER A 131 -5.61 1.55 19.19
C SER A 131 -5.87 0.79 17.89
N VAL A 132 -7.10 0.31 17.65
CA VAL A 132 -7.49 -0.28 16.35
C VAL A 132 -7.41 0.80 15.26
N GLU A 133 -7.99 1.98 15.51
CA GLU A 133 -7.97 3.10 14.57
C GLU A 133 -6.53 3.54 14.24
N GLY A 134 -5.67 3.63 15.25
CA GLY A 134 -4.25 3.96 15.08
C GLY A 134 -3.48 2.90 14.28
N LEU A 135 -3.72 1.61 14.52
CA LEU A 135 -3.08 0.53 13.77
C LEU A 135 -3.48 0.57 12.29
N LEU A 136 -4.75 0.82 11.99
CA LEU A 136 -5.26 0.96 10.63
C LEU A 136 -4.69 2.19 9.93
N LEU A 137 -4.54 3.32 10.64
CA LEU A 137 -3.84 4.50 10.12
C LEU A 137 -2.39 4.19 9.75
N LEU A 138 -1.64 3.55 10.65
CA LEU A 138 -0.24 3.22 10.43
C LEU A 138 -0.07 2.20 9.29
N ALA A 139 -1.03 1.32 9.06
CA ALA A 139 -0.98 0.38 7.94
C ALA A 139 -1.12 1.07 6.57
N GLU A 140 -1.85 2.19 6.49
CA GLU A 140 -2.03 2.95 5.24
C GLU A 140 -0.87 3.92 4.97
N TRP A 141 -0.25 4.42 6.03
CA TRP A 141 0.94 5.28 5.98
C TRP A 141 2.07 4.66 6.79
N VAL A 142 2.60 3.54 6.28
CA VAL A 142 3.62 2.71 6.93
C VAL A 142 4.76 3.57 7.49
N PRO A 143 5.00 3.57 8.81
CA PRO A 143 6.11 4.31 9.39
C PRO A 143 7.45 3.75 8.91
N HIS A 144 8.49 4.59 8.91
CA HIS A 144 9.88 4.16 8.67
C HIS A 144 10.47 3.45 9.91
N ILE A 145 9.77 2.45 10.45
CA ILE A 145 10.24 1.65 11.59
C ILE A 145 11.34 0.73 11.10
N SER A 146 12.56 0.90 11.63
CA SER A 146 13.74 0.06 11.36
C SER A 146 13.98 -0.28 9.88
N ALA A 147 13.63 0.61 8.95
CA ALA A 147 13.71 0.36 7.51
C ALA A 147 15.13 -0.03 7.05
N GLU A 148 16.16 0.54 7.69
CA GLU A 148 17.58 0.25 7.40
C GLU A 148 18.05 -1.11 7.97
N GLU A 149 17.47 -1.59 9.07
CA GLU A 149 17.80 -2.89 9.66
C GLU A 149 17.06 -4.01 8.92
N CYS A 150 15.77 -3.83 8.63
CA CYS A 150 15.00 -4.78 7.83
C CYS A 150 15.51 -4.90 6.39
N ALA A 151 16.00 -3.80 5.78
CA ALA A 151 16.61 -3.86 4.45
C ALA A 151 17.95 -4.62 4.46
N ARG A 152 18.76 -4.46 5.52
CA ARG A 152 20.01 -5.22 5.70
C ARG A 152 19.74 -6.71 5.95
N ASP A 153 18.74 -7.04 6.76
CA ASP A 153 18.34 -8.43 7.04
C ASP A 153 17.72 -9.11 5.81
N ALA A 154 16.99 -8.36 4.97
CA ALA A 154 16.48 -8.86 3.70
C ALA A 154 17.62 -9.16 2.71
N ALA A 155 18.61 -8.26 2.61
CA ALA A 155 19.78 -8.45 1.75
C ALA A 155 20.66 -9.63 2.19
N ALA A 156 20.77 -9.88 3.50
CA ALA A 156 21.53 -11.00 4.06
C ALA A 156 20.85 -12.37 3.89
N ASN A 157 19.52 -12.39 3.75
CA ASN A 157 18.70 -13.62 3.67
C ASN A 157 18.20 -13.95 2.26
N ASN A 158 18.88 -13.51 1.21
CA ASN A 158 18.60 -13.91 -0.18
C ASN A 158 18.84 -15.42 -0.39
N GLY A 159 17.88 -16.23 0.08
CA GLY A 159 17.75 -17.65 -0.24
C GLY A 159 17.25 -17.86 -1.68
N PRO A 160 17.16 -19.12 -2.15
CA PRO A 160 16.92 -19.45 -3.55
C PRO A 160 15.63 -18.79 -4.10
N SER A 161 15.74 -18.30 -5.33
CA SER A 161 14.84 -17.42 -6.12
C SER A 161 13.37 -17.88 -6.32
N HIS A 162 12.90 -18.91 -5.61
CA HIS A 162 11.55 -19.48 -5.77
C HIS A 162 10.54 -19.04 -4.70
N GLN A 163 10.92 -18.19 -3.73
CA GLN A 163 10.00 -17.68 -2.71
C GLN A 163 9.52 -16.26 -3.03
N VAL A 164 8.21 -16.03 -2.93
CA VAL A 164 7.56 -14.72 -3.06
C VAL A 164 8.12 -13.82 -1.96
N GLN A 165 9.02 -12.91 -2.32
CA GLN A 165 9.55 -11.93 -1.38
C GLN A 165 8.58 -10.75 -1.34
N VAL A 166 7.92 -10.59 -0.19
CA VAL A 166 7.01 -9.47 0.10
C VAL A 166 7.85 -8.24 0.39
N THR A 167 7.46 -7.05 -0.11
CA THR A 167 8.21 -5.84 0.22
C THR A 167 8.16 -5.58 1.74
N PRO A 168 9.22 -5.05 2.36
CA PRO A 168 9.26 -4.85 3.80
C PRO A 168 8.06 -3.99 4.29
N GLU A 169 7.63 -3.01 3.51
CA GLU A 169 6.48 -2.16 3.83
C GLU A 169 5.13 -2.89 3.76
N GLU A 170 4.93 -3.75 2.77
CA GLU A 170 3.72 -4.59 2.70
C GLU A 170 3.67 -5.59 3.85
N SER A 171 4.82 -6.15 4.24
CA SER A 171 4.93 -7.02 5.41
C SER A 171 4.56 -6.28 6.70
N VAL A 172 5.07 -5.05 6.88
CA VAL A 172 4.70 -4.20 8.03
C VAL A 172 3.20 -3.88 8.00
N SER A 173 2.66 -3.46 6.86
CA SER A 173 1.23 -3.17 6.69
C SER A 173 0.35 -4.38 7.04
N TRP A 174 0.71 -5.56 6.51
CA TRP A 174 0.04 -6.83 6.76
C TRP A 174 0.04 -7.18 8.25
N ASN A 175 1.18 -7.01 8.92
CA ASN A 175 1.30 -7.28 10.35
C ASN A 175 0.48 -6.29 11.20
N LEU A 176 0.53 -5.00 10.88
CA LEU A 176 -0.26 -3.96 11.56
C LEU A 176 -1.77 -4.22 11.42
N ILE A 177 -2.22 -4.59 10.22
CA ILE A 177 -3.63 -4.96 9.97
C ILE A 177 -3.97 -6.25 10.74
N GLY A 178 -3.10 -7.25 10.75
CA GLY A 178 -3.30 -8.46 11.55
C GLY A 178 -3.39 -8.18 13.05
N LEU A 179 -2.64 -7.21 13.57
CA LEU A 179 -2.80 -6.73 14.95
C LEU A 179 -4.14 -6.02 15.14
N ALA A 180 -4.53 -5.13 14.21
CA ALA A 180 -5.82 -4.44 14.25
C ALA A 180 -7.00 -5.42 14.27
N VAL A 181 -6.97 -6.47 13.44
CA VAL A 181 -7.99 -7.53 13.40
C VAL A 181 -8.09 -8.26 14.74
N ARG A 182 -6.95 -8.69 15.31
CA ARG A 182 -6.94 -9.38 16.61
C ARG A 182 -7.46 -8.47 17.73
N GLN A 183 -7.05 -7.21 17.72
CA GLN A 183 -7.48 -6.19 18.68
C GLN A 183 -8.99 -5.93 18.56
N ALA A 184 -9.51 -5.82 17.34
CA ALA A 184 -10.93 -5.61 17.08
C ALA A 184 -11.79 -6.77 17.61
N TYR A 185 -11.37 -8.02 17.39
CA TYR A 185 -12.04 -9.19 17.96
C TYR A 185 -11.94 -9.24 19.48
N LEU A 186 -10.79 -8.86 20.05
CA LEU A 186 -10.61 -8.78 21.52
C LEU A 186 -11.57 -7.76 22.15
N LEU A 187 -11.90 -6.70 21.42
CA LEU A 187 -12.84 -5.65 21.82
C LEU A 187 -14.30 -5.96 21.43
N HIS A 188 -14.57 -7.13 20.85
CA HIS A 188 -15.89 -7.54 20.36
C HIS A 188 -16.52 -6.59 19.35
N LEU A 189 -15.70 -5.93 18.51
CA LEU A 189 -16.19 -4.96 17.52
C LEU A 189 -17.08 -5.60 16.45
N GLU A 190 -17.02 -6.92 16.27
CA GLU A 190 -17.88 -7.65 15.34
C GLU A 190 -19.38 -7.51 15.66
N ARG A 191 -19.75 -7.35 16.93
CA ARG A 191 -21.14 -7.25 17.39
C ARG A 191 -21.86 -6.01 16.84
N TYR A 192 -21.10 -4.94 16.56
CA TYR A 192 -21.62 -3.70 16.00
C TYR A 192 -22.05 -3.82 14.53
N SER A 193 -21.79 -4.97 13.90
CA SER A 193 -22.32 -5.32 12.58
C SER A 193 -23.83 -5.55 12.59
N PHE A 194 -24.41 -5.92 13.74
CA PHE A 194 -25.83 -6.23 13.88
C PHE A 194 -26.57 -5.04 14.50
N ARG A 195 -27.61 -4.59 13.81
CA ARG A 195 -28.48 -3.50 14.31
C ARG A 195 -29.24 -4.01 15.54
N GLY A 196 -28.96 -3.44 16.72
CA GLY A 196 -29.75 -3.66 17.93
C GLY A 196 -29.18 -4.61 18.99
N GLU A 197 -27.96 -5.15 18.83
CA GLU A 197 -27.31 -5.94 19.90
C GLU A 197 -26.76 -5.07 21.05
N CYS A 198 -26.45 -3.80 20.80
CA CYS A 198 -25.89 -2.87 21.80
C CYS A 198 -26.80 -1.64 21.99
N LYS A 199 -28.04 -1.82 22.47
CA LYS A 199 -28.98 -0.71 22.71
C LYS A 199 -28.69 0.12 23.97
N ASP A 200 -27.87 -0.42 24.87
CA ASP A 200 -27.59 0.19 26.18
C ASP A 200 -26.30 1.04 26.20
N GLU A 201 -25.56 1.10 25.07
CA GLU A 201 -24.33 1.87 24.94
C GLU A 201 -24.58 3.31 24.45
N ASP A 202 -23.66 4.21 24.79
CA ASP A 202 -23.66 5.57 24.26
C ASP A 202 -23.61 5.54 22.72
N GLU A 203 -24.52 6.25 22.07
CA GLU A 203 -24.65 6.28 20.60
C GLU A 203 -23.34 6.71 19.90
N LEU A 204 -22.56 7.58 20.54
CA LEU A 204 -21.23 8.01 20.09
C LEU A 204 -20.23 6.85 20.02
N GLU A 205 -20.18 6.04 21.07
CA GLU A 205 -19.28 4.89 21.15
C GLU A 205 -19.72 3.77 20.20
N TYR A 206 -21.03 3.53 20.12
CA TYR A 206 -21.62 2.55 19.20
C TYR A 206 -21.19 2.78 17.74
N HIS A 207 -21.35 4.01 17.25
CA HIS A 207 -21.01 4.35 15.87
C HIS A 207 -19.50 4.37 15.62
N ARG A 208 -18.68 4.77 16.61
CA ARG A 208 -17.21 4.69 16.50
C ARG A 208 -16.74 3.24 16.39
N ASN A 209 -17.27 2.36 17.25
CA ASN A 209 -16.92 0.94 17.29
C ASN A 209 -17.31 0.24 15.98
N ARG A 210 -18.50 0.55 15.46
CA ARG A 210 -18.93 0.10 14.13
C ARG A 210 -17.99 0.57 13.03
N LEU A 211 -17.61 1.85 13.03
CA LEU A 211 -16.76 2.41 11.99
C LEU A 211 -15.37 1.76 12.00
N ALA A 212 -14.78 1.57 13.19
CA ALA A 212 -13.51 0.87 13.34
C ALA A 212 -13.58 -0.57 12.82
N TRP A 213 -14.67 -1.30 13.07
CA TRP A 213 -14.88 -2.64 12.52
C TRP A 213 -14.94 -2.64 10.98
N ILE A 214 -15.63 -1.69 10.38
CA ILE A 214 -15.77 -1.57 8.92
C ILE A 214 -14.41 -1.28 8.27
N PHE A 215 -13.63 -0.35 8.82
CA PHE A 215 -12.28 -0.11 8.31
C PHE A 215 -11.35 -1.29 8.54
N THR A 216 -11.51 -2.04 9.64
CA THR A 216 -10.78 -3.29 9.86
C THR A 216 -11.07 -4.30 8.75
N TYR A 217 -12.34 -4.46 8.38
CA TYR A 217 -12.75 -5.31 7.25
C TYR A 217 -12.15 -4.85 5.92
N LEU A 218 -12.27 -3.55 5.61
CA LEU A 218 -11.75 -2.98 4.37
C LEU A 218 -10.23 -3.23 4.25
N ALA A 219 -9.49 -2.90 5.30
CA ALA A 219 -8.05 -3.04 5.34
C ALA A 219 -7.63 -4.50 5.18
N ASP A 220 -8.17 -5.41 6.00
CA ASP A 220 -7.86 -6.86 5.96
C ASP A 220 -8.12 -7.45 4.59
N ARG A 221 -9.30 -7.19 4.00
CA ARG A 221 -9.63 -7.67 2.65
C ARG A 221 -8.65 -7.16 1.59
N GLN A 222 -8.37 -5.86 1.60
CA GLN A 222 -7.54 -5.23 0.55
C GLN A 222 -6.10 -5.74 0.60
N ILE A 223 -5.48 -5.80 1.79
CA ILE A 223 -4.10 -6.27 1.91
C ILE A 223 -4.00 -7.79 1.67
N SER A 224 -4.98 -8.59 2.11
CA SER A 224 -5.01 -10.04 1.87
C SER A 224 -5.01 -10.37 0.39
N ILE A 225 -5.88 -9.71 -0.38
CA ILE A 225 -6.00 -9.92 -1.82
C ILE A 225 -4.69 -9.52 -2.52
N GLN A 226 -4.12 -8.38 -2.13
CA GLN A 226 -2.86 -7.90 -2.67
C GLN A 226 -1.73 -8.90 -2.41
N MET A 227 -1.63 -9.44 -1.20
CA MET A 227 -0.61 -10.40 -0.79
C MET A 227 -0.90 -11.83 -1.27
N GLY A 228 -2.08 -12.08 -1.84
CA GLY A 228 -2.59 -13.41 -2.15
C GLY A 228 -2.63 -14.32 -0.93
N GLN A 229 -2.99 -13.77 0.23
CA GLN A 229 -3.13 -14.44 1.52
C GLN A 229 -4.61 -14.54 1.91
N ALA A 230 -4.95 -15.45 2.83
CA ALA A 230 -6.29 -15.52 3.39
C ALA A 230 -6.62 -14.29 4.25
N PHE A 231 -7.88 -13.90 4.30
CA PHE A 231 -8.40 -12.84 5.18
C PHE A 231 -9.03 -13.44 6.45
N TRP A 232 -9.06 -12.67 7.52
CA TRP A 232 -9.45 -13.11 8.87
C TRP A 232 -10.65 -12.35 9.42
N CYS A 233 -10.86 -11.11 8.98
CA CYS A 233 -12.03 -10.33 9.30
C CYS A 233 -13.21 -10.83 8.47
N ARG A 234 -14.26 -11.31 9.14
CA ARG A 234 -15.48 -11.76 8.45
C ARG A 234 -16.38 -10.61 7.99
N GLY A 235 -16.00 -9.36 8.31
CA GLY A 235 -16.73 -8.17 7.94
C GLY A 235 -18.11 -8.05 8.59
N PRO A 236 -18.94 -7.10 8.13
CA PRO A 236 -20.39 -7.28 8.24
C PRO A 236 -20.75 -8.63 7.67
N GLY A 237 -21.40 -9.49 8.47
CA GLY A 237 -21.79 -10.81 8.02
C GLY A 237 -22.59 -10.75 6.72
N LEU A 238 -22.64 -11.87 5.99
CA LEU A 238 -23.46 -12.05 4.78
C LEU A 238 -24.95 -11.67 4.98
N SER A 239 -25.40 -11.54 6.22
CA SER A 239 -26.76 -11.18 6.63
C SER A 239 -27.00 -9.67 6.83
N THR A 240 -25.97 -8.83 6.91
CA THR A 240 -26.12 -7.38 7.16
C THR A 240 -25.53 -6.56 6.03
N ARG A 241 -26.40 -6.04 5.16
CA ARG A 241 -26.01 -5.05 4.15
C ARG A 241 -25.94 -3.67 4.80
N PHE A 242 -24.72 -3.16 5.01
CA PHE A 242 -24.55 -1.76 5.42
C PHE A 242 -25.06 -0.82 4.34
N THR A 243 -25.47 0.35 4.80
CA THR A 243 -26.02 1.45 4.01
C THR A 243 -25.40 2.75 4.50
N ILE A 244 -25.58 3.83 3.73
CA ILE A 244 -25.10 5.17 4.09
C ILE A 244 -25.64 5.62 5.47
N ASP A 245 -26.80 5.11 5.91
CA ASP A 245 -27.40 5.37 7.23
C ASP A 245 -26.61 4.79 8.40
N ASP A 246 -25.73 3.82 8.14
CA ASP A 246 -24.93 3.18 9.18
C ASP A 246 -23.68 4.01 9.56
N TYR A 247 -23.45 5.17 8.92
CA TYR A 247 -22.30 6.07 9.11
C TYR A 247 -22.69 7.53 9.43
N PRO A 248 -23.45 7.81 10.50
CA PRO A 248 -23.97 9.16 10.73
C PRO A 248 -22.88 10.23 10.88
N TYR A 249 -21.72 9.90 11.44
CA TYR A 249 -20.62 10.88 11.61
C TYR A 249 -19.86 11.21 10.34
N LEU A 250 -19.95 10.36 9.32
CA LEU A 250 -19.32 10.59 8.02
C LEU A 250 -20.24 11.34 7.05
N ARG A 251 -21.49 11.60 7.46
CA ARG A 251 -22.41 12.43 6.70
C ARG A 251 -21.97 13.89 6.74
N PRO A 252 -22.30 14.67 5.70
CA PRO A 252 -21.99 16.09 5.68
C PRO A 252 -22.74 16.79 6.82
N GLN A 253 -22.01 17.22 7.86
CA GLN A 253 -22.59 17.93 9.01
C GLN A 253 -23.02 19.37 8.69
N LYS A 254 -22.47 19.93 7.61
CA LYS A 254 -22.78 21.26 7.08
C LYS A 254 -23.24 21.10 5.63
N GLY A 255 -24.02 22.05 5.11
CA GLY A 255 -24.54 22.00 3.73
C GLY A 255 -23.46 21.88 2.63
N ASN A 256 -22.21 22.28 2.92
CA ASN A 256 -21.05 22.14 2.02
C ASN A 256 -20.03 21.09 2.51
N GLY A 257 -20.43 20.19 3.42
CA GLY A 257 -19.57 19.13 3.93
C GLY A 257 -19.35 18.03 2.88
N VAL A 258 -18.24 17.29 3.01
CA VAL A 258 -17.98 16.13 2.15
C VAL A 258 -18.78 14.93 2.65
N ASP A 259 -19.43 14.22 1.74
CA ASP A 259 -20.15 12.98 2.06
C ASP A 259 -19.21 11.78 2.13
N TYR A 260 -18.47 11.68 3.23
CA TYR A 260 -17.60 10.54 3.50
C TYR A 260 -18.37 9.24 3.69
N ALA A 261 -19.65 9.28 4.08
CA ALA A 261 -20.48 8.10 4.27
C ALA A 261 -20.71 7.38 2.93
N SER A 262 -21.09 8.14 1.89
CA SER A 262 -21.20 7.61 0.52
C SER A 262 -19.86 7.11 -0.02
N PHE A 263 -18.77 7.85 0.21
CA PHE A 263 -17.43 7.42 -0.20
C PHE A 263 -17.03 6.07 0.42
N VAL A 264 -17.19 5.90 1.74
CA VAL A 264 -16.85 4.65 2.43
C VAL A 264 -17.76 3.51 2.01
N GLN A 265 -19.07 3.74 1.90
CA GLN A 265 -20.01 2.71 1.45
C GLN A 265 -19.67 2.22 0.02
N ALA A 266 -19.33 3.13 -0.89
CA ALA A 266 -18.91 2.77 -2.25
C ALA A 266 -17.66 1.87 -2.24
N GLN A 267 -16.68 2.17 -1.37
CA GLN A 267 -15.49 1.32 -1.17
C GLN A 267 -15.81 -0.05 -0.57
N VAL A 268 -16.76 -0.14 0.37
CA VAL A 268 -17.23 -1.42 0.94
C VAL A 268 -17.82 -2.31 -0.14
N GLU A 269 -18.64 -1.74 -1.03
CA GLU A 269 -19.24 -2.50 -2.12
C GLU A 269 -18.17 -2.97 -3.14
N LEU A 270 -17.22 -2.10 -3.54
CA LEU A 270 -16.10 -2.52 -4.39
C LEU A 270 -15.25 -3.61 -3.74
N THR A 271 -14.89 -3.44 -2.47
CA THR A 271 -14.05 -4.38 -1.73
C THR A 271 -14.76 -5.74 -1.59
N THR A 272 -16.09 -5.73 -1.45
CA THR A 272 -16.90 -6.96 -1.43
C THR A 272 -16.88 -7.66 -2.78
N ILE A 273 -17.06 -6.93 -3.90
CA ILE A 273 -16.92 -7.52 -5.25
C ILE A 273 -15.51 -8.09 -5.42
N PHE A 274 -14.49 -7.36 -4.96
CA PHE A 274 -13.08 -7.76 -5.01
C PHE A 274 -12.84 -9.07 -4.24
N GLY A 275 -13.34 -9.17 -3.00
CA GLY A 275 -13.23 -10.38 -2.19
C GLY A 275 -13.94 -11.58 -2.84
N ASN A 276 -15.17 -11.38 -3.32
CA ASN A 276 -15.94 -12.46 -3.94
C ASN A 276 -15.27 -13.01 -5.20
N ILE A 277 -14.73 -12.14 -6.06
CA ILE A 277 -14.05 -12.61 -7.27
C ILE A 277 -12.69 -13.25 -6.96
N HIS A 278 -11.99 -12.76 -5.94
CA HIS A 278 -10.77 -13.38 -5.43
C HIS A 278 -11.04 -14.81 -4.95
N ASP A 279 -12.08 -15.01 -4.14
CA ASP A 279 -12.47 -16.32 -3.61
C ASP A 279 -12.85 -17.32 -4.72
N ILE A 280 -13.27 -16.83 -5.90
CA ILE A 280 -13.58 -17.67 -7.06
C ILE A 280 -12.34 -18.00 -7.89
N LEU A 281 -11.57 -16.98 -8.29
CA LEU A 281 -10.46 -17.11 -9.23
C LEU A 281 -9.18 -17.64 -8.55
N TYR A 282 -9.00 -17.32 -7.27
CA TYR A 282 -7.78 -17.56 -6.50
C TYR A 282 -8.00 -18.40 -5.24
N ALA A 283 -9.10 -19.17 -5.18
CA ALA A 283 -9.46 -20.06 -4.08
C ALA A 283 -8.29 -20.97 -3.60
N SER A 284 -7.54 -21.52 -4.57
CA SER A 284 -6.32 -22.28 -4.33
C SER A 284 -5.48 -22.33 -5.60
N LYS A 285 -4.16 -22.55 -5.47
CA LYS A 285 -3.26 -22.69 -6.63
C LYS A 285 -3.78 -23.74 -7.62
N THR A 286 -4.19 -24.90 -7.12
CA THR A 286 -4.73 -26.00 -7.93
C THR A 286 -6.00 -25.57 -8.68
N ARG A 287 -6.92 -24.89 -7.99
CA ARG A 287 -8.17 -24.43 -8.60
C ARG A 287 -7.92 -23.37 -9.67
N THR A 288 -7.05 -22.41 -9.39
CA THR A 288 -6.66 -21.36 -10.34
C THR A 288 -6.07 -21.96 -11.61
N VAL A 289 -5.12 -22.89 -11.47
CA VAL A 289 -4.52 -23.59 -12.61
C VAL A 289 -5.57 -24.39 -13.38
N GLN A 290 -6.47 -25.09 -12.70
CA GLN A 290 -7.56 -25.82 -13.34
C GLN A 290 -8.47 -24.87 -14.15
N LEU A 291 -8.86 -23.73 -13.59
CA LEU A 291 -9.63 -22.71 -14.31
C LEU A 291 -8.88 -22.23 -15.54
N MET A 292 -7.59 -21.89 -15.41
CA MET A 292 -6.76 -21.46 -16.52
C MET A 292 -6.68 -22.52 -17.61
N LEU A 293 -6.47 -23.80 -17.29
CA LEU A 293 -6.37 -24.86 -18.30
C LEU A 293 -7.70 -25.15 -19.00
N MET A 294 -8.80 -25.19 -18.24
CA MET A 294 -10.12 -25.56 -18.78
C MET A 294 -10.84 -24.40 -19.49
N GLY A 295 -10.51 -23.14 -19.16
CA GLY A 295 -11.20 -21.97 -19.71
C GLY A 295 -12.54 -21.62 -19.06
N ASP A 296 -12.96 -22.38 -18.04
CA ASP A 296 -14.24 -22.23 -17.34
C ASP A 296 -14.35 -20.98 -16.43
N TYR A 297 -13.46 -19.99 -16.60
CA TYR A 297 -13.50 -18.74 -15.83
C TYR A 297 -14.33 -17.63 -16.49
N THR A 298 -14.51 -17.65 -17.82
CA THR A 298 -15.11 -16.53 -18.59
C THR A 298 -16.46 -16.06 -18.03
N LYS A 299 -17.31 -17.00 -17.62
CA LYS A 299 -18.59 -16.71 -16.94
C LYS A 299 -18.43 -15.83 -15.70
N TYR A 300 -17.40 -16.06 -14.89
CA TYR A 300 -17.14 -15.29 -13.68
C TYR A 300 -16.62 -13.88 -14.02
N LEU A 301 -15.85 -13.73 -15.09
CA LEU A 301 -15.38 -12.43 -15.58
C LEU A 301 -16.55 -11.61 -16.13
N ASP A 302 -17.47 -12.23 -16.86
CA ASP A 302 -18.67 -11.60 -17.39
C ASP A 302 -19.64 -11.18 -16.27
N ASP A 303 -19.88 -12.06 -15.28
CA ASP A 303 -20.74 -11.72 -14.14
C ASP A 303 -20.14 -10.62 -13.27
N SER A 304 -18.82 -10.62 -13.08
CA SER A 304 -18.12 -9.53 -12.38
C SER A 304 -18.21 -8.20 -13.15
N SER A 305 -18.19 -8.25 -14.48
CA SER A 305 -18.36 -7.06 -15.32
C SER A 305 -19.76 -6.44 -15.14
N LYS A 306 -20.80 -7.26 -15.00
CA LYS A 306 -22.17 -6.78 -14.69
C LYS A 306 -22.23 -6.16 -13.29
N ALA A 307 -21.63 -6.80 -12.30
CA ALA A 307 -21.58 -6.27 -10.93
C ALA A 307 -20.89 -4.90 -10.87
N LEU A 308 -19.78 -4.74 -11.60
CA LEU A 308 -19.08 -3.47 -11.75
C LEU A 308 -19.92 -2.41 -12.47
N ALA A 309 -20.64 -2.78 -13.53
CA ALA A 309 -21.52 -1.85 -14.23
C ALA A 309 -22.64 -1.33 -13.32
N MET A 310 -23.26 -2.22 -12.54
CA MET A 310 -24.28 -1.84 -11.55
C MET A 310 -23.72 -0.93 -10.46
N TRP A 311 -22.52 -1.23 -9.96
CA TRP A 311 -21.83 -0.37 -9.00
C TRP A 311 -21.58 1.02 -9.60
N LYS A 312 -21.07 1.09 -10.84
CA LYS A 312 -20.79 2.36 -11.51
C LYS A 312 -22.05 3.20 -11.69
N GLU A 313 -23.18 2.58 -12.04
CA GLU A 313 -24.46 3.26 -12.16
C GLU A 313 -24.96 3.80 -10.80
N ALA A 314 -24.87 2.97 -9.75
CA ALA A 314 -25.32 3.36 -8.40
C ALA A 314 -24.53 4.55 -7.84
N TRP A 315 -23.22 4.62 -8.13
CA TRP A 315 -22.31 5.61 -7.55
C TRP A 315 -21.91 6.74 -8.51
N ALA A 316 -22.45 6.78 -9.74
CA ALA A 316 -22.09 7.78 -10.76
C ALA A 316 -22.44 9.22 -10.37
N ASN A 317 -23.53 9.42 -9.64
CA ASN A 317 -24.11 10.74 -9.37
C ASN A 317 -23.85 11.22 -7.93
N VAL A 318 -22.94 10.58 -7.19
CA VAL A 318 -22.62 11.02 -5.84
C VAL A 318 -21.75 12.27 -5.90
N ASP A 319 -22.17 13.31 -5.17
CA ASP A 319 -21.47 14.57 -5.08
C ASP A 319 -20.26 14.44 -4.15
N LEU A 320 -19.12 14.05 -4.73
CA LEU A 320 -17.84 13.93 -4.05
C LEU A 320 -16.83 14.93 -4.61
N PRO A 321 -15.93 15.47 -3.78
CA PRO A 321 -14.76 16.18 -4.25
C PRO A 321 -14.01 15.38 -5.32
N HIS A 322 -13.50 16.09 -6.32
CA HIS A 322 -12.92 15.49 -7.52
C HIS A 322 -11.83 14.45 -7.22
N TYR A 323 -11.02 14.69 -6.17
CA TYR A 323 -9.96 13.78 -5.75
C TYR A 323 -10.51 12.47 -5.13
N LEU A 324 -11.59 12.53 -4.33
CA LEU A 324 -12.22 11.33 -3.75
C LEU A 324 -12.95 10.51 -4.81
N SER A 325 -13.67 11.19 -5.71
CA SER A 325 -14.25 10.55 -6.90
C SER A 325 -13.16 9.88 -7.74
N GLY A 326 -12.02 10.55 -7.92
CA GLY A 326 -10.82 9.99 -8.54
C GLY A 326 -10.38 8.69 -7.89
N LEU A 327 -10.23 8.64 -6.56
CA LEU A 327 -9.83 7.42 -5.84
C LEU A 327 -10.82 6.25 -6.01
N LEU A 328 -12.12 6.52 -6.03
CA LEU A 328 -13.13 5.50 -6.33
C LEU A 328 -13.00 4.97 -7.76
N CYS A 329 -12.77 5.86 -8.73
CA CYS A 329 -12.49 5.47 -10.11
C CYS A 329 -11.21 4.63 -10.21
N LEU A 330 -10.14 4.99 -9.48
CA LEU A 330 -8.90 4.21 -9.44
C LEU A 330 -9.14 2.80 -8.91
N GLN A 331 -9.83 2.67 -7.78
CA GLN A 331 -10.14 1.35 -7.21
C GLN A 331 -11.04 0.52 -8.15
N PHE A 332 -12.00 1.16 -8.80
CA PHE A 332 -12.88 0.53 -9.80
C PHE A 332 -12.09 0.02 -11.01
N GLU A 333 -11.25 0.87 -11.62
CA GLU A 333 -10.46 0.50 -12.81
C GLU A 333 -9.38 -0.53 -12.46
N TYR A 334 -8.81 -0.44 -11.26
CA TYR A 334 -7.88 -1.45 -10.77
C TYR A 334 -8.57 -2.81 -10.57
N LEU A 335 -9.80 -2.84 -10.07
CA LEU A 335 -10.59 -4.07 -9.99
C LEU A 335 -10.96 -4.62 -11.38
N ARG A 336 -11.30 -3.75 -12.34
CA ARG A 336 -11.48 -4.14 -13.76
C ARG A 336 -10.22 -4.80 -14.30
N LEU A 337 -9.05 -4.21 -14.06
CA LEU A 337 -7.76 -4.78 -14.43
C LEU A 337 -7.55 -6.13 -13.76
N TYR A 338 -7.70 -6.22 -12.44
CA TYR A 338 -7.50 -7.43 -11.65
C TYR A 338 -8.30 -8.63 -12.20
N ILE A 339 -9.59 -8.41 -12.47
CA ILE A 339 -10.50 -9.44 -12.97
C ILE A 339 -10.09 -9.92 -14.36
N ASN A 340 -9.82 -8.98 -15.27
CA ASN A 340 -9.59 -9.31 -16.67
C ASN A 340 -8.15 -9.78 -16.95
N ALA A 341 -7.18 -9.40 -16.11
CA ALA A 341 -5.81 -9.90 -16.18
C ALA A 341 -5.71 -11.42 -15.95
N PHE A 342 -6.73 -12.04 -15.35
CA PHE A 342 -6.81 -13.51 -15.22
C PHE A 342 -6.76 -14.20 -16.60
N ALA A 343 -7.49 -13.68 -17.59
CA ALA A 343 -7.53 -14.23 -18.94
C ALA A 343 -6.18 -14.07 -19.66
N PHE A 344 -5.51 -12.93 -19.46
CA PHE A 344 -4.15 -12.70 -19.95
C PHE A 344 -3.19 -13.76 -19.38
N GLN A 345 -3.22 -13.98 -18.07
CA GLN A 345 -2.38 -14.99 -17.42
C GLN A 345 -2.71 -16.42 -17.88
N ALA A 346 -3.98 -16.73 -18.16
CA ALA A 346 -4.38 -18.03 -18.67
C ALA A 346 -3.76 -18.33 -20.04
N VAL A 347 -3.68 -17.34 -20.95
CA VAL A 347 -2.98 -17.50 -22.24
C VAL A 347 -1.50 -17.80 -22.05
N LEU A 348 -0.83 -17.04 -21.18
CA LEU A 348 0.58 -17.28 -20.87
C LEU A 348 0.82 -18.68 -20.29
N TYR A 349 -0.10 -19.14 -19.43
CA TYR A 349 0.00 -20.46 -18.80
C TYR A 349 -0.24 -21.62 -19.78
N ARG A 350 -1.15 -21.46 -20.75
CA ARG A 350 -1.44 -22.49 -21.76
C ARG A 350 -0.38 -22.56 -22.88
N THR A 351 0.40 -21.50 -23.06
CA THR A 351 1.41 -21.43 -24.12
C THR A 351 2.57 -22.37 -23.76
N PRO A 352 2.88 -23.39 -24.57
CA PRO A 352 3.94 -24.34 -24.26
C PRO A 352 5.30 -23.63 -24.21
N LYS A 353 6.07 -23.88 -23.14
CA LYS A 353 7.47 -23.47 -23.07
C LYS A 353 8.26 -24.32 -24.06
N SER A 354 9.03 -23.68 -24.95
CA SER A 354 9.90 -24.40 -25.88
C SER A 354 10.88 -25.27 -25.08
N PRO A 355 11.11 -26.55 -25.46
CA PRO A 355 12.09 -27.38 -24.77
C PRO A 355 13.48 -26.72 -24.84
N ALA A 356 14.16 -26.65 -23.69
CA ALA A 356 15.50 -26.10 -23.60
C ALA A 356 16.44 -26.84 -24.57
N GLY A 357 16.98 -26.12 -25.57
CA GLY A 357 17.91 -26.68 -26.56
C GLY A 357 17.59 -26.39 -28.04
N CYS A 358 16.54 -25.63 -28.36
CA CYS A 358 16.34 -25.07 -29.71
C CYS A 358 16.55 -23.55 -29.68
N ASP A 359 17.67 -23.09 -30.23
CA ASP A 359 17.97 -21.68 -30.41
C ASP A 359 16.98 -20.99 -31.36
N SER A 360 16.63 -19.75 -30.99
CA SER A 360 16.08 -18.70 -31.84
C SER A 360 14.67 -18.92 -32.41
N GLY A 361 13.69 -18.56 -31.58
CA GLY A 361 12.37 -18.12 -32.00
C GLY A 361 11.59 -17.74 -30.76
N LYS A 362 11.47 -16.43 -30.46
CA LYS A 362 10.58 -15.94 -29.40
C LYS A 362 9.23 -16.63 -29.59
N SER A 363 8.85 -17.54 -28.70
CA SER A 363 7.53 -18.16 -28.76
C SER A 363 6.53 -17.01 -28.61
N SER A 364 5.94 -16.61 -29.73
CA SER A 364 4.98 -15.51 -29.72
C SER A 364 3.75 -16.02 -28.98
N TYR A 365 3.46 -15.43 -27.82
CA TYR A 365 2.25 -15.70 -27.06
C TYR A 365 0.99 -15.34 -27.87
N PHE A 366 1.13 -14.48 -28.88
CA PHE A 366 0.05 -14.01 -29.75
C PHE A 366 0.48 -14.04 -31.22
N PRO A 367 0.63 -15.24 -31.84
CA PRO A 367 1.18 -15.37 -33.19
C PRO A 367 0.29 -14.74 -34.27
N TYR A 368 -1.02 -14.63 -34.02
CA TYR A 368 -2.02 -14.06 -34.92
C TYR A 368 -2.74 -12.85 -34.30
N SER A 369 -2.07 -12.14 -33.38
CA SER A 369 -2.62 -11.07 -32.51
C SER A 369 -3.50 -11.56 -31.35
N VAL A 370 -3.73 -10.66 -30.39
CA VAL A 370 -4.64 -10.86 -29.25
C VAL A 370 -6.07 -11.15 -29.71
N MET A 371 -6.52 -10.55 -30.82
CA MET A 371 -7.89 -10.72 -31.31
C MET A 371 -8.17 -12.15 -31.81
N ALA A 372 -7.14 -12.89 -32.21
CA ALA A 372 -7.27 -14.31 -32.58
C ALA A 372 -7.31 -15.25 -31.36
N SER A 373 -7.03 -14.74 -30.16
CA SER A 373 -7.15 -15.52 -28.92
C SER A 373 -8.60 -15.57 -28.44
N ALA A 374 -9.04 -16.74 -27.94
CA ALA A 374 -10.34 -16.89 -27.28
C ALA A 374 -10.50 -15.95 -26.07
N ASP A 375 -9.38 -15.55 -25.45
CA ASP A 375 -9.33 -14.64 -24.31
C ASP A 375 -9.19 -13.16 -24.69
N GLY A 376 -9.12 -12.85 -25.99
CA GLY A 376 -8.78 -11.53 -26.51
C GLY A 376 -9.64 -10.40 -25.97
N ARG A 377 -10.96 -10.61 -25.84
CA ARG A 377 -11.89 -9.61 -25.27
C ARG A 377 -11.45 -9.15 -23.88
N HIS A 378 -11.13 -10.09 -22.99
CA HIS A 378 -10.73 -9.77 -21.62
C HIS A 378 -9.32 -9.16 -21.58
N ILE A 379 -8.41 -9.59 -22.45
CA ILE A 379 -7.08 -8.99 -22.55
C ILE A 379 -7.17 -7.51 -22.95
N TYR A 380 -7.99 -7.17 -23.94
CA TYR A 380 -8.21 -5.77 -24.32
C TYR A 380 -8.84 -4.95 -23.18
N ILE A 381 -9.80 -5.52 -22.44
CA ILE A 381 -10.37 -4.86 -21.25
C ILE A 381 -9.31 -4.62 -20.18
N ALA A 382 -8.41 -5.58 -19.95
CA ALA A 382 -7.33 -5.42 -18.97
C ALA A 382 -6.34 -4.31 -19.38
N ILE A 383 -5.94 -4.26 -20.65
CA ILE A 383 -5.07 -3.20 -21.18
C ILE A 383 -5.76 -1.83 -21.08
N ASP A 384 -7.04 -1.74 -21.43
CA ASP A 384 -7.84 -0.53 -21.29
C ASP A 384 -7.96 -0.07 -19.83
N ALA A 385 -8.26 -0.98 -18.91
CA ALA A 385 -8.35 -0.70 -17.48
C ALA A 385 -7.01 -0.21 -16.91
N ALA A 386 -5.89 -0.84 -17.26
CA ALA A 386 -4.56 -0.40 -16.83
C ALA A 386 -4.22 1.02 -17.34
N LYS A 387 -4.54 1.33 -18.60
CA LYS A 387 -4.41 2.71 -19.12
C LYS A 387 -5.32 3.68 -18.37
N SER A 388 -6.54 3.25 -18.06
CA SER A 388 -7.54 4.08 -17.38
C SER A 388 -7.12 4.42 -15.95
N VAL A 389 -6.55 3.47 -15.20
CA VAL A 389 -5.95 3.71 -13.87
C VAL A 389 -4.99 4.91 -13.92
N LEU A 390 -3.96 4.83 -14.78
CA LEU A 390 -2.96 5.90 -14.91
C LEU A 390 -3.57 7.24 -15.38
N LYS A 391 -4.54 7.20 -16.31
CA LYS A 391 -5.21 8.41 -16.81
C LYS A 391 -6.05 9.09 -15.73
N TYR A 392 -6.89 8.34 -15.02
CA TYR A 392 -7.72 8.91 -13.95
C TYR A 392 -6.87 9.51 -12.84
N LEU A 393 -5.74 8.89 -12.49
CA LEU A 393 -4.81 9.47 -11.52
C LEU A 393 -4.37 10.87 -11.96
N MET A 394 -3.85 10.98 -13.18
CA MET A 394 -3.29 12.23 -13.72
C MET A 394 -4.36 13.29 -13.97
N GLU A 395 -5.57 12.89 -14.35
CA GLU A 395 -6.68 13.82 -14.61
C GLU A 395 -7.35 14.32 -13.32
N ARG A 396 -7.44 13.47 -12.28
CA ARG A 396 -8.27 13.73 -11.10
C ARG A 396 -7.47 14.16 -9.87
N LEU A 397 -6.20 13.79 -9.76
CA LEU A 397 -5.37 14.09 -8.59
C LEU A 397 -4.29 15.11 -8.93
N ASN A 398 -4.07 16.06 -8.01
CA ASN A 398 -2.95 16.98 -8.10
C ASN A 398 -1.75 16.32 -7.39
N PRO A 399 -0.54 16.33 -7.98
CA PRO A 399 0.62 15.66 -7.38
C PRO A 399 1.00 16.21 -5.99
N THR A 400 0.87 17.53 -5.81
CA THR A 400 1.33 18.23 -4.60
C THR A 400 0.25 18.40 -3.54
N GLN A 401 -1.01 18.56 -3.95
CA GLN A 401 -2.14 18.76 -3.04
C GLN A 401 -2.81 17.44 -2.65
N HIS A 402 -2.77 16.42 -3.51
CA HIS A 402 -3.50 15.18 -3.31
C HIS A 402 -2.58 13.96 -3.24
N LEU A 403 -1.87 13.65 -4.34
CA LEU A 403 -1.15 12.38 -4.53
C LEU A 403 -0.19 12.07 -3.37
N ARG A 404 0.64 13.03 -2.94
CA ARG A 404 1.60 12.80 -1.84
C ARG A 404 0.99 12.42 -0.49
N TYR A 405 -0.31 12.60 -0.32
CA TYR A 405 -1.01 12.33 0.93
C TYR A 405 -1.89 11.09 0.88
N ILE A 406 -2.06 10.47 -0.29
CA ILE A 406 -2.92 9.30 -0.42
C ILE A 406 -2.29 8.06 0.25
N PRO A 407 -3.12 7.12 0.71
CA PRO A 407 -2.66 5.83 1.25
C PRO A 407 -1.80 5.02 0.27
N VAL A 408 -0.90 4.19 0.83
CA VAL A 408 0.05 3.35 0.07
C VAL A 408 -0.64 2.47 -0.97
N ARG A 409 -1.83 1.91 -0.68
CA ARG A 409 -2.56 1.01 -1.57
C ARG A 409 -2.84 1.63 -2.96
N PHE A 410 -3.10 2.93 -3.01
CA PHE A 410 -3.39 3.60 -4.28
C PHE A 410 -2.14 3.76 -5.13
N TYR A 411 -0.97 4.03 -4.54
CA TYR A 411 0.30 3.98 -5.28
C TYR A 411 0.48 2.63 -5.95
N LEU A 412 0.21 1.55 -5.21
CA LEU A 412 0.39 0.20 -5.70
C LEU A 412 -0.55 -0.12 -6.86
N TYR A 413 -1.80 0.37 -6.87
CA TYR A 413 -2.70 0.19 -8.01
C TYR A 413 -2.10 0.73 -9.32
N GLU A 414 -1.52 1.94 -9.27
CA GLU A 414 -0.88 2.59 -10.41
C GLU A 414 0.39 1.85 -10.86
N ILE A 415 1.22 1.44 -9.90
CA ILE A 415 2.46 0.69 -10.16
C ILE A 415 2.13 -0.64 -10.82
N HIS A 416 1.15 -1.37 -10.30
CA HIS A 416 0.70 -2.64 -10.86
C HIS A 416 0.10 -2.47 -12.25
N ALA A 417 -0.65 -1.39 -12.51
CA ALA A 417 -1.14 -1.07 -13.85
C ALA A 417 0.01 -0.81 -14.83
N SER A 418 1.00 -0.02 -14.44
CA SER A 418 2.21 0.22 -15.26
C SER A 418 2.99 -1.07 -15.52
N VAL A 419 3.21 -1.89 -14.51
CA VAL A 419 3.87 -3.19 -14.67
C VAL A 419 3.08 -4.13 -15.60
N PHE A 420 1.76 -4.16 -15.48
CA PHE A 420 0.92 -4.96 -16.37
C PHE A 420 1.04 -4.51 -17.83
N LEU A 421 1.05 -3.20 -18.10
CA LEU A 421 1.25 -2.67 -19.45
C LEU A 421 2.62 -3.05 -20.00
N PHE A 422 3.66 -3.03 -19.17
CA PHE A 422 5.00 -3.50 -19.56
C PHE A 422 4.98 -4.99 -19.90
N LYS A 423 4.32 -5.82 -19.09
CA LYS A 423 4.17 -7.26 -19.35
C LYS A 423 3.39 -7.52 -20.64
N ALA A 424 2.30 -6.77 -20.89
CA ALA A 424 1.53 -6.87 -22.12
C ALA A 424 2.39 -6.50 -23.36
N LEU A 425 3.27 -5.52 -23.21
CA LEU A 425 4.24 -5.17 -24.24
C LEU A 425 5.23 -6.32 -24.52
N THR A 426 5.88 -6.85 -23.49
CA THR A 426 6.95 -7.86 -23.67
C THR A 426 6.46 -9.15 -24.32
N VAL A 427 5.22 -9.55 -24.03
CA VAL A 427 4.61 -10.75 -24.64
C VAL A 427 4.00 -10.51 -26.03
N GLY A 428 4.09 -9.28 -26.55
CA GLY A 428 3.57 -8.92 -27.88
C GLY A 428 2.05 -8.75 -27.95
N ALA A 429 1.39 -8.41 -26.83
CA ALA A 429 -0.06 -8.17 -26.80
C ALA A 429 -0.44 -6.77 -27.34
N LEU A 430 0.53 -5.85 -27.43
CA LEU A 430 0.31 -4.48 -27.90
C LEU A 430 0.82 -4.30 -29.33
N ASN A 431 0.06 -3.56 -30.15
CA ASN A 431 0.55 -3.11 -31.45
C ASN A 431 1.50 -1.90 -31.31
N SER A 432 2.16 -1.47 -32.39
CA SER A 432 3.15 -0.39 -32.35
C SER A 432 2.59 0.96 -31.89
N GLU A 433 1.34 1.28 -32.23
CA GLU A 433 0.67 2.53 -31.81
C GLU A 433 0.32 2.50 -30.31
N GLU A 434 -0.23 1.38 -29.84
CA GLU A 434 -0.53 1.14 -28.43
C GLU A 434 0.72 1.14 -27.57
N HIS A 435 1.82 0.56 -28.08
CA HIS A 435 3.12 0.63 -27.44
C HIS A 435 3.54 2.08 -27.20
N GLN A 436 3.54 2.92 -28.24
CA GLN A 436 3.92 4.33 -28.12
C GLN A 436 3.02 5.09 -27.14
N THR A 437 1.72 4.79 -27.17
CA THR A 437 0.73 5.38 -26.26
C THR A 437 1.02 4.99 -24.81
N CYS A 438 1.27 3.71 -24.53
CA CYS A 438 1.56 3.22 -23.18
C CYS A 438 2.89 3.79 -22.66
N THR A 439 3.94 3.81 -23.50
CA THR A 439 5.23 4.39 -23.15
C THR A 439 5.12 5.88 -22.81
N THR A 440 4.33 6.63 -23.56
CA THR A 440 4.06 8.05 -23.29
C THR A 440 3.32 8.23 -21.97
N LEU A 441 2.28 7.42 -21.75
CA LEU A 441 1.45 7.44 -20.55
C LEU A 441 2.28 7.15 -19.29
N VAL A 442 3.14 6.12 -19.34
CA VAL A 442 4.02 5.76 -18.21
C VAL A 442 5.09 6.83 -17.95
N ARG A 443 5.63 7.46 -19.01
CA ARG A 443 6.56 8.59 -18.84
C ARG A 443 5.90 9.77 -18.12
N GLN A 444 4.65 10.10 -18.47
CA GLN A 444 3.87 11.14 -17.78
C GLN A 444 3.59 10.77 -16.32
N PHE A 445 3.19 9.51 -16.07
CA PHE A 445 2.99 9.01 -14.72
C PHE A 445 4.27 9.11 -13.86
N ILE A 446 5.42 8.69 -14.38
CA ILE A 446 6.71 8.83 -13.70
C ILE A 446 7.03 10.30 -13.39
N SER A 447 6.74 11.23 -14.31
CA SER A 447 6.88 12.66 -14.06
C SER A 447 5.97 13.13 -12.91
N MET A 448 4.73 12.66 -12.86
CA MET A 448 3.79 12.97 -11.78
C MET A 448 4.28 12.45 -10.43
N LEU A 449 4.82 11.22 -10.38
CA LEU A 449 5.45 10.67 -9.16
C LEU A 449 6.63 11.51 -8.68
N LYS A 450 7.49 11.98 -9.60
CA LYS A 450 8.60 12.88 -9.28
C LYS A 450 8.11 14.20 -8.67
N SER A 451 7.02 14.78 -9.19
CA SER A 451 6.42 16.00 -8.62
C SER A 451 5.72 15.77 -7.28
N ALA A 452 5.19 14.57 -7.03
CA ALA A 452 4.54 14.24 -5.78
C ALA A 452 5.53 14.00 -4.64
N ALA A 453 6.69 13.40 -4.93
CA ALA A 453 7.70 13.03 -3.94
C ALA A 453 8.15 14.21 -3.07
N THR A 454 8.14 14.01 -1.74
CA THR A 454 8.59 15.00 -0.75
C THR A 454 10.02 14.76 -0.28
N SER A 455 10.49 13.52 -0.34
CA SER A 455 11.82 13.09 0.09
C SER A 455 12.33 11.93 -0.79
N PRO A 456 13.63 11.59 -0.73
CA PRO A 456 14.16 10.41 -1.42
C PRO A 456 13.54 9.09 -0.94
N SER A 457 13.19 9.02 0.35
CA SER A 457 12.51 7.89 1.02
C SER A 457 11.03 7.78 0.67
N HIS A 458 10.43 8.84 0.13
CA HIS A 458 9.01 8.85 -0.21
C HIS A 458 8.69 7.80 -1.28
N ILE A 459 7.56 7.13 -1.12
CA ILE A 459 7.09 6.04 -1.98
C ILE A 459 7.13 6.41 -3.48
N ALA A 460 6.63 7.59 -3.84
CA ALA A 460 6.63 8.09 -5.22
C ALA A 460 8.04 8.21 -5.83
N SER A 461 9.04 8.62 -5.05
CA SER A 461 10.44 8.72 -5.51
C SER A 461 10.99 7.32 -5.81
N ARG A 462 10.83 6.38 -4.88
CA ARG A 462 11.33 5.00 -5.02
C ARG A 462 10.71 4.30 -6.21
N TYR A 463 9.38 4.28 -6.31
CA TYR A 463 8.70 3.61 -7.42
C TYR A 463 8.88 4.34 -8.75
N GLY A 464 9.02 5.66 -8.74
CA GLY A 464 9.37 6.42 -9.95
C GLY A 464 10.71 5.98 -10.55
N LYS A 465 11.73 5.75 -9.70
CA LYS A 465 13.03 5.22 -10.14
C LYS A 465 12.91 3.80 -10.69
N LEU A 466 12.21 2.91 -9.98
CA LEU A 466 12.03 1.51 -10.39
C LEU A 466 11.28 1.39 -11.71
N LEU A 467 10.20 2.16 -11.89
CA LEU A 467 9.46 2.19 -13.17
C LEU A 467 10.28 2.80 -14.29
N THR A 468 11.11 3.81 -14.01
CA THR A 468 12.03 4.37 -15.00
C THR A 468 13.01 3.31 -15.47
N SER A 469 13.60 2.56 -14.53
CA SER A 469 14.47 1.44 -14.86
C SER A 469 13.74 0.39 -15.70
N LEU A 470 12.55 -0.04 -15.28
CA LEU A 470 11.80 -1.09 -15.96
C LEU A 470 11.45 -0.72 -17.41
N TRP A 471 10.97 0.51 -17.65
CA TRP A 471 10.45 0.92 -18.95
C TRP A 471 11.50 1.49 -19.89
N PHE A 472 12.62 2.01 -19.37
CA PHE A 472 13.59 2.79 -20.14
C PHE A 472 15.05 2.35 -19.93
N GLN A 473 15.30 1.15 -19.40
CA GLN A 473 16.66 0.60 -19.33
C GLN A 473 17.32 0.64 -20.72
N GLY A 474 18.53 1.19 -20.80
CA GLY A 474 19.28 1.34 -22.05
C GLY A 474 18.96 2.60 -22.88
N GLN A 475 18.01 3.45 -22.46
CA GLN A 475 17.82 4.79 -23.02
C GLN A 475 18.52 5.80 -22.11
N THR A 476 19.75 6.20 -22.47
CA THR A 476 20.42 7.34 -21.85
C THR A 476 19.54 8.59 -22.02
N THR A 477 19.02 9.11 -20.92
CA THR A 477 18.51 10.48 -20.91
C THR A 477 19.69 11.42 -21.10
N PRO A 478 19.70 12.33 -22.08
CA PRO A 478 20.67 13.41 -22.09
C PRO A 478 20.39 14.28 -20.85
N ASP A 479 21.37 14.33 -19.96
CA ASP A 479 21.32 15.20 -18.79
C ASP A 479 21.02 16.63 -19.25
N THR A 480 19.98 17.18 -18.64
CA THR A 480 19.64 18.59 -18.75
C THR A 480 20.65 19.33 -17.88
N THR A 481 21.79 19.69 -18.46
CA THR A 481 22.76 20.56 -17.81
C THR A 481 22.20 21.97 -17.68
N ASP A 482 22.33 22.46 -16.45
CA ASP A 482 21.95 23.77 -15.95
C ASP A 482 22.18 24.93 -16.93
N ALA A 483 21.09 25.55 -17.33
CA ALA A 483 21.09 26.91 -17.83
C ALA A 483 21.14 27.88 -16.65
N PHE A 484 22.31 28.13 -16.06
CA PHE A 484 22.60 29.34 -15.27
C PHE A 484 24.09 29.36 -14.91
N VAL A 485 24.97 29.87 -15.80
CA VAL A 485 26.01 30.88 -15.51
C VAL A 485 26.52 31.39 -16.87
N GLU A 486 25.81 32.36 -17.45
CA GLU A 486 26.40 33.28 -18.42
C GLU A 486 26.64 34.59 -17.70
N SER A 487 27.88 34.85 -17.32
CA SER A 487 28.51 36.18 -17.30
C SER A 487 29.82 36.08 -16.53
N ARG A 488 30.95 36.06 -17.25
CA ARG A 488 31.98 37.11 -17.14
C ARG A 488 33.25 36.73 -17.92
N HIS A 489 33.53 37.57 -18.92
CA HIS A 489 34.84 37.92 -19.46
C HIS A 489 35.55 36.82 -20.27
N SER A 490 35.45 36.86 -21.59
CA SER A 490 36.27 37.69 -22.49
C SER A 490 37.77 37.40 -22.43
N ALA A 491 38.26 36.98 -23.60
CA ALA A 491 39.58 37.23 -24.18
C ALA A 491 40.59 36.07 -24.19
N GLN A 492 40.78 35.58 -25.43
CA GLN A 492 42.07 35.47 -26.12
C GLN A 492 42.89 34.17 -26.02
N ASN A 493 43.03 33.58 -27.22
CA ASN A 493 44.25 33.05 -27.85
C ASN A 493 44.66 31.59 -27.63
N LEU A 494 44.47 30.83 -28.71
CA LEU A 494 45.47 30.07 -29.49
C LEU A 494 46.32 29.00 -28.78
N LEU A 495 46.07 27.75 -29.21
CA LEU A 495 46.92 26.55 -29.36
C LEU A 495 48.45 26.82 -29.51
N PRO A 496 49.37 25.83 -29.35
CA PRO A 496 49.18 24.38 -29.58
C PRO A 496 49.95 23.38 -28.66
N SER A 497 49.58 22.10 -28.75
CA SER A 497 50.42 20.91 -28.42
C SER A 497 51.50 20.70 -29.50
N PRO A 498 52.63 19.97 -29.26
CA PRO A 498 52.64 18.49 -29.39
C PRO A 498 53.76 17.74 -28.60
N ILE A 499 53.68 16.40 -28.58
CA ILE A 499 54.72 15.40 -28.96
C ILE A 499 54.63 14.08 -28.14
N ASP A 500 54.60 13.00 -28.92
CA ASP A 500 54.63 11.55 -28.62
C ASP A 500 55.92 11.03 -27.94
N LEU A 501 55.84 9.86 -27.27
CA LEU A 501 56.48 8.59 -27.68
C LEU A 501 56.31 7.48 -26.61
N ASP A 502 55.81 6.32 -27.02
CA ASP A 502 56.38 4.94 -26.90
C ASP A 502 57.02 4.50 -25.54
N ASP A 503 56.89 3.28 -24.99
CA ASP A 503 56.54 1.99 -25.57
C ASP A 503 56.52 0.85 -24.53
N PHE A 504 55.92 -0.28 -24.93
CA PHE A 504 56.29 -1.68 -24.71
C PHE A 504 56.24 -2.44 -23.34
N THR A 505 55.28 -3.39 -23.32
CA THR A 505 55.37 -4.86 -23.01
C THR A 505 55.73 -5.41 -21.62
N ASN A 506 54.74 -6.08 -20.99
CA ASN A 506 54.57 -7.55 -20.81
C ASN A 506 55.78 -8.45 -20.44
N PRO A 507 55.58 -9.68 -19.90
CA PRO A 507 54.69 -10.13 -18.80
C PRO A 507 55.31 -11.28 -17.94
N SER A 508 54.50 -11.88 -17.05
CA SER A 508 54.48 -13.30 -16.61
C SER A 508 55.25 -13.80 -15.37
N MET A 509 54.54 -14.58 -14.53
CA MET A 509 54.90 -15.79 -13.73
C MET A 509 53.86 -15.97 -12.59
N ILE A 510 52.96 -16.97 -12.59
CA ILE A 510 53.05 -18.35 -12.06
C ILE A 510 53.50 -18.48 -10.59
N GLY A 511 52.64 -19.06 -9.74
CA GLY A 511 53.04 -20.09 -8.77
C GLY A 511 52.96 -19.82 -7.26
N SER A 512 51.80 -20.08 -6.66
CA SER A 512 51.52 -20.79 -5.39
C SER A 512 52.55 -20.86 -4.23
N THR A 513 52.17 -20.47 -3.01
CA THR A 513 51.94 -21.31 -1.79
C THR A 513 52.13 -20.58 -0.45
N ASN A 514 51.17 -20.84 0.46
CA ASN A 514 51.25 -20.95 1.93
C ASN A 514 51.47 -19.73 2.87
N SER A 515 50.35 -19.39 3.54
CA SER A 515 50.13 -19.30 5.02
C SER A 515 51.17 -18.62 5.92
N PHE A 516 50.74 -17.56 6.64
CA PHE A 516 50.46 -17.57 8.10
C PHE A 516 50.31 -16.13 8.67
N GLN A 517 49.24 -15.96 9.47
CA GLN A 517 49.09 -15.10 10.68
C GLN A 517 49.14 -13.56 10.60
N ASP A 518 47.93 -12.99 10.62
CA ASP A 518 47.31 -12.08 11.62
C ASP A 518 48.12 -11.00 12.37
N ASP A 519 47.55 -9.78 12.24
CA ASP A 519 47.27 -8.75 13.25
C ASP A 519 48.43 -7.92 13.83
N PHE A 520 48.48 -6.57 13.82
CA PHE A 520 47.51 -5.44 13.80
C PHE A 520 48.21 -4.20 13.13
N PRO A 521 47.80 -2.92 13.33
CA PRO A 521 46.64 -2.14 12.84
C PRO A 521 47.09 -0.91 11.99
N THR A 522 46.20 -0.24 11.21
CA THR A 522 46.47 1.17 10.81
C THR A 522 45.23 1.98 10.44
N GLN A 523 45.21 3.23 10.92
CA GLN A 523 44.34 4.32 10.51
C GLN A 523 44.41 4.63 8.99
N GLN A 524 43.23 5.00 8.47
CA GLN A 524 42.97 6.01 7.44
C GLN A 524 43.74 5.95 6.12
N VAL A 525 43.13 5.29 5.13
CA VAL A 525 43.19 5.70 3.71
C VAL A 525 41.78 5.55 3.13
N LEU A 526 41.25 6.63 2.55
CA LEU A 526 40.04 6.64 1.73
C LEU A 526 40.17 5.65 0.56
N PRO A 527 39.21 4.75 0.30
CA PRO A 527 39.09 4.12 -1.01
C PRO A 527 38.01 4.82 -1.82
N LEU A 528 38.50 5.53 -2.82
CA LEU A 528 37.97 5.67 -4.18
C LEU A 528 36.76 4.77 -4.51
N LEU A 529 35.70 5.40 -5.02
CA LEU A 529 34.50 4.75 -5.59
C LEU A 529 34.89 3.61 -6.56
N GLU A 530 34.37 2.41 -6.31
CA GLU A 530 34.18 1.39 -7.34
C GLU A 530 32.72 1.39 -7.80
N PRO A 531 32.43 1.52 -9.10
CA PRO A 531 31.08 1.47 -9.64
C PRO A 531 30.70 0.02 -9.98
N THR A 532 30.22 -0.73 -8.99
CA THR A 532 29.61 -2.06 -9.22
C THR A 532 28.32 -2.30 -8.43
N GLU A 533 27.78 -1.30 -7.74
CA GLU A 533 26.42 -1.34 -7.20
C GLU A 533 25.39 -0.86 -8.24
N ALA A 534 25.25 -1.63 -9.32
CA ALA A 534 24.24 -1.36 -10.33
C ALA A 534 23.44 -2.63 -10.66
N LEU A 535 22.18 -2.59 -10.25
CA LEU A 535 21.04 -3.09 -11.04
C LEU A 535 20.92 -4.61 -11.21
N GLU A 536 20.59 -5.29 -10.13
CA GLU A 536 19.68 -6.44 -10.21
C GLU A 536 18.26 -5.91 -9.96
N CYS A 537 17.43 -5.83 -11.01
CA CYS A 537 16.00 -5.58 -10.87
C CYS A 537 15.39 -6.83 -10.25
N PRO A 538 14.93 -6.82 -8.99
CA PRO A 538 14.58 -8.07 -8.34
C PRO A 538 13.14 -8.45 -8.71
N ASP A 539 12.94 -9.66 -9.26
CA ASP A 539 11.63 -10.30 -9.52
C ASP A 539 10.65 -10.21 -8.34
N VAL A 540 11.21 -10.04 -7.14
CA VAL A 540 10.59 -9.62 -5.87
C VAL A 540 9.55 -8.50 -6.06
N PHE A 541 9.92 -7.43 -6.78
CA PHE A 541 9.12 -6.21 -6.97
C PHE A 541 7.79 -6.47 -7.71
N LEU A 542 7.76 -7.50 -8.55
CA LEU A 542 6.64 -7.80 -9.45
C LEU A 542 5.77 -8.95 -8.91
N SER A 543 6.23 -9.65 -7.89
CA SER A 543 5.67 -10.93 -7.44
C SER A 543 4.43 -10.82 -6.54
N ASN A 544 4.07 -9.61 -6.10
CA ASN A 544 3.07 -9.42 -5.05
C ASN A 544 1.66 -9.79 -5.51
N LEU A 545 1.27 -9.46 -6.75
CA LEU A 545 -0.08 -9.77 -7.22
C LEU A 545 -0.24 -11.18 -7.82
N PRO A 546 -1.34 -11.90 -7.53
CA PRO A 546 -1.59 -13.24 -8.04
C PRO A 546 -1.50 -13.42 -9.56
N PHE A 547 -1.78 -12.38 -10.36
CA PHE A 547 -1.69 -12.41 -11.83
C PHE A 547 -0.34 -11.91 -12.39
N LEU A 548 0.49 -11.28 -11.56
CA LEU A 548 1.89 -11.00 -11.88
C LEU A 548 2.80 -12.18 -11.44
N ARG A 549 2.29 -13.11 -10.61
CA ARG A 549 2.99 -14.36 -10.25
C ARG A 549 3.27 -15.22 -11.49
N GLY A 550 4.53 -15.58 -11.65
CA GLY A 550 5.09 -16.17 -12.87
C GLY A 550 5.96 -15.12 -13.53
N GLY A 551 7.25 -15.17 -13.20
CA GLY A 551 8.29 -14.24 -13.64
C GLY A 551 8.34 -14.08 -15.16
N PHE A 552 9.15 -13.13 -15.61
CA PHE A 552 9.35 -12.92 -17.03
C PHE A 552 10.05 -14.15 -17.62
N PRO A 553 9.44 -14.82 -18.61
CA PRO A 553 10.02 -16.00 -19.24
C PRO A 553 11.43 -15.75 -19.83
N ASP A 554 11.73 -14.51 -20.21
CA ASP A 554 12.99 -14.12 -20.83
C ASP A 554 14.04 -13.53 -19.86
N LEU A 555 13.65 -13.07 -18.66
CA LEU A 555 14.62 -12.60 -17.63
C LEU A 555 15.07 -13.73 -16.69
N ASP A 556 14.30 -14.83 -16.59
CA ASP A 556 14.71 -16.02 -15.84
C ASP A 556 15.90 -16.76 -16.50
N THR A 557 16.11 -16.60 -17.81
CA THR A 557 17.17 -17.30 -18.57
C THR A 557 18.37 -16.43 -18.93
N HIS A 558 18.19 -15.13 -19.10
CA HIS A 558 19.27 -14.20 -19.36
C HIS A 558 19.30 -13.17 -18.24
N GLY A 559 20.08 -13.46 -17.20
CA GLY A 559 20.53 -12.41 -16.28
C GLY A 559 21.03 -11.21 -17.08
N VAL A 560 20.91 -10.03 -16.48
CA VAL A 560 21.16 -8.69 -17.07
C VAL A 560 22.52 -8.55 -17.80
N GLY A 561 23.43 -9.51 -17.68
CA GLY A 561 24.75 -9.51 -18.31
C GLY A 561 24.84 -9.94 -19.79
N GLN A 562 23.85 -10.60 -20.39
CA GLN A 562 24.06 -11.23 -21.72
C GLN A 562 23.60 -10.39 -22.94
N LEU A 563 23.00 -9.21 -22.71
CA LEU A 563 22.70 -8.23 -23.76
C LEU A 563 23.82 -7.20 -23.99
N LEU A 564 24.99 -7.39 -23.36
CA LEU A 564 26.13 -6.47 -23.42
C LEU A 564 27.29 -6.93 -24.34
N THR A 565 27.15 -8.06 -25.04
CA THR A 565 28.26 -8.60 -25.87
C THR A 565 28.02 -8.59 -27.38
N ASP A 566 26.82 -8.27 -27.86
CA ASP A 566 26.52 -8.23 -29.31
C ASP A 566 25.96 -6.87 -29.77
N LEU A 567 26.51 -5.78 -29.25
CA LEU A 567 26.45 -4.44 -29.84
C LEU A 567 27.83 -3.78 -29.87
#